data_AF-A0A832FN93-F1
#
_entry.id   AF-A0A832FN93-F1
#
_cell.length_a   1.000
_cell.length_b   1.000
_cell.length_c   1.000
_cell.angle_alpha   90.00
_cell.angle_beta   90.00
_cell.angle_gamma   90.00
#
_symmetry.space_group_name_H-M   'P 1'
#
loop_
_entity.id
_entity.type
_entity.pdbx_description
1 polymer ?
#
loop_
_entity_poly.entity_id
_entity_poly.type
_entity_poly.pdbx_seq_one_letter_code
_entity_poly.pdbx_strand_id
1 'polypeptide(L)'
;GLVRQLREKCESLGIEFLAPKPFCVMRKSGQRTIDRFVEEFGIGYPEFEIEIEDGRGKVRILRSQPCGCAWFIGVKLRGFDFSNYTMRDLWNTVSEAHHSYPCTASMERDVECGETLLHVAGYIARHAVDKALGYEGDEEIPEQLRKIVL
;
A
#
# COMPACT_ATOMS: atom_id res chain seq x y z
N GLY A 1 6.93 -24.70 4.21
CA GLY A 1 7.69 -23.50 4.64
C GLY A 1 7.19 -23.03 5.99
N LEU A 2 7.96 -22.15 6.66
CA LEU A 2 7.65 -21.64 8.00
C LEU A 2 6.24 -21.06 8.12
N VAL A 3 5.80 -20.27 7.14
CA VAL A 3 4.44 -19.69 7.11
C VAL A 3 3.34 -20.76 7.20
N ARG A 4 3.52 -21.90 6.52
CA ARG A 4 2.56 -23.00 6.58
C ARG A 4 2.52 -23.64 7.97
N GLN A 5 3.67 -23.88 8.57
CA GLN A 5 3.78 -24.46 9.91
C GLN A 5 3.15 -23.54 10.98
N LEU A 6 3.37 -22.23 10.87
CA LEU A 6 2.74 -21.24 11.75
C LEU A 6 1.22 -21.21 11.56
N ARG A 7 0.73 -21.23 10.32
CA ARG A 7 -0.70 -21.30 10.01
C ARG A 7 -1.36 -22.52 10.65
N GLU A 8 -0.82 -23.72 10.39
CA GLU A 8 -1.33 -24.99 10.96
C GLU A 8 -1.35 -24.95 12.50
N LYS A 9 -0.31 -24.36 13.11
CA LYS A 9 -0.24 -24.22 14.57
C LYS A 9 -1.29 -23.25 15.12
N CYS A 10 -1.44 -22.08 14.51
CA CYS A 10 -2.45 -21.08 14.87
C CYS A 10 -3.87 -21.65 14.72
N GLU A 11 -4.15 -22.35 13.63
CA GLU A 11 -5.43 -23.02 13.38
C GLU A 11 -5.75 -24.04 14.49
N SER A 12 -4.79 -24.88 14.89
CA SER A 12 -4.99 -25.84 15.99
C SER A 12 -5.29 -25.21 17.35
N LEU A 13 -4.96 -23.93 17.52
CA LEU A 13 -5.20 -23.14 18.73
C LEU A 13 -6.41 -22.20 18.61
N GLY A 14 -7.11 -22.21 17.47
CA GLY A 14 -8.20 -21.28 17.19
C GLY A 14 -7.74 -19.82 17.05
N ILE A 15 -6.49 -19.59 16.65
CA ILE A 15 -5.89 -18.27 16.46
C ILE A 15 -5.94 -17.92 14.97
N GLU A 16 -6.54 -16.78 14.63
CA GLU A 16 -6.52 -16.24 13.28
C GLU A 16 -5.10 -15.84 12.86
N PHE A 17 -4.72 -16.09 11.61
CA PHE A 17 -3.35 -15.89 11.14
C PHE A 17 -3.26 -15.33 9.72
N LEU A 18 -2.36 -14.37 9.53
CA LEU A 18 -1.98 -13.81 8.23
C LEU A 18 -0.47 -13.51 8.23
N ALA A 19 0.19 -13.77 7.10
CA ALA A 19 1.61 -13.47 6.89
C ALA A 19 1.81 -12.68 5.59
N PRO A 20 1.32 -11.43 5.53
CA PRO A 20 1.44 -10.58 4.33
C PRO A 20 2.90 -10.17 4.09
N LYS A 21 3.33 -10.19 2.84
CA LYS A 21 4.69 -9.81 2.44
C LYS A 21 4.65 -8.90 1.19
N PRO A 22 5.00 -7.60 1.32
CA PRO A 22 5.24 -6.86 2.56
C PRO A 22 3.98 -6.73 3.41
N PHE A 23 4.07 -6.27 4.66
CA PHE A 23 2.89 -6.09 5.52
C PHE A 23 1.83 -5.15 4.90
N CYS A 24 2.25 -4.27 4.00
CA CYS A 24 1.38 -3.39 3.24
C CYS A 24 0.34 -4.12 2.37
N VAL A 25 0.48 -5.42 2.07
CA VAL A 25 -0.54 -6.16 1.29
C VAL A 25 -1.69 -6.71 2.14
N MET A 26 -1.70 -6.44 3.45
CA MET A 26 -2.76 -6.91 4.34
C MET A 26 -4.13 -6.35 3.92
N ARG A 27 -5.06 -7.25 3.59
CA ARG A 27 -6.46 -6.95 3.32
C ARG A 27 -7.35 -7.74 4.26
N LYS A 28 -8.65 -7.43 4.26
CA LYS A 28 -9.66 -8.29 4.88
C LYS A 28 -9.58 -9.70 4.30
N SER A 29 -9.60 -10.68 5.18
CA SER A 29 -9.41 -12.11 4.87
C SER A 29 -10.64 -12.96 5.21
N GLY A 30 -11.71 -12.37 5.74
CA GLY A 30 -12.88 -13.08 6.25
C GLY A 30 -12.72 -13.61 7.67
N GLN A 31 -11.55 -13.40 8.27
CA GLN A 31 -11.24 -13.74 9.66
C GLN A 31 -11.64 -12.57 10.55
N ARG A 32 -12.55 -12.79 11.51
CA ARG A 32 -13.25 -11.73 12.24
C ARG A 32 -12.31 -10.74 12.93
N THR A 33 -11.30 -11.23 13.63
CA THR A 33 -10.37 -10.40 14.42
C THR A 33 -9.45 -9.60 13.50
N ILE A 34 -8.91 -10.24 12.46
CA ILE A 34 -8.05 -9.58 11.47
C ILE A 34 -8.84 -8.53 10.67
N ASP A 35 -10.07 -8.85 10.25
CA ASP A 35 -10.90 -7.92 9.50
C ASP A 35 -11.26 -6.70 10.34
N ARG A 36 -11.61 -6.90 11.62
CA ARG A 36 -11.80 -5.81 12.58
C ARG A 36 -10.53 -4.98 12.77
N PHE A 37 -9.36 -5.61 12.84
CA PHE A 37 -8.10 -4.86 12.92
C PHE A 37 -7.91 -3.94 11.72
N VAL A 38 -8.14 -4.46 10.50
CA VAL A 38 -7.99 -3.71 9.26
C VAL A 38 -8.99 -2.54 9.17
N GLU A 39 -10.22 -2.74 9.63
CA GLU A 39 -11.29 -1.73 9.59
C GLU A 39 -11.16 -0.68 10.71
N GLU A 40 -11.05 -1.12 11.97
CA GLU A 40 -11.10 -0.22 13.13
C GLU A 40 -9.85 0.64 13.25
N PHE A 41 -8.67 0.11 12.90
CA PHE A 41 -7.43 0.90 12.92
C PHE A 41 -7.13 1.57 11.58
N GLY A 42 -7.83 1.20 10.51
CA GLY A 42 -7.51 1.70 9.18
C GLY A 42 -6.07 1.37 8.77
N ILE A 43 -5.60 0.15 9.05
CA ILE A 43 -4.24 -0.32 8.75
C ILE A 43 -4.27 -1.51 7.78
N GLY A 44 -3.47 -1.45 6.72
CA GLY A 44 -3.33 -2.53 5.74
C GLY A 44 -2.95 -2.00 4.36
N TYR A 45 -3.57 -2.57 3.32
CA TYR A 45 -3.44 -2.07 1.95
C TYR A 45 -4.00 -0.65 1.87
N PRO A 46 -3.19 0.34 1.46
CA PRO A 46 -3.58 1.74 1.53
C PRO A 46 -4.79 2.02 0.65
N GLU A 47 -5.61 2.96 1.11
CA GLU A 47 -6.87 3.30 0.45
C GLU A 47 -7.09 4.79 0.62
N PHE A 48 -7.31 5.49 -0.49
CA PHE A 48 -7.49 6.93 -0.55
C PHE A 48 -8.83 7.26 -1.19
N GLU A 49 -9.36 8.43 -0.86
CA GLU A 49 -10.41 9.10 -1.61
C GLU A 49 -9.86 10.47 -2.00
N ILE A 50 -9.86 10.76 -3.30
CA ILE A 50 -9.27 11.98 -3.86
C ILE A 50 -10.30 12.65 -4.75
N GLU A 51 -10.73 13.84 -4.35
CA GLU A 51 -11.56 14.72 -5.18
C GLU A 51 -10.70 15.88 -5.67
N ILE A 52 -10.76 16.19 -6.96
CA ILE A 52 -10.02 17.32 -7.55
C ILE A 52 -10.99 18.49 -7.78
N GLU A 53 -10.68 19.64 -7.19
CA GLU A 53 -11.43 20.89 -7.36
C GLU A 53 -10.44 22.04 -7.59
N ASP A 54 -10.64 22.81 -8.67
CA ASP A 54 -9.77 23.94 -9.05
C ASP A 54 -8.26 23.62 -9.07
N GLY A 55 -7.91 22.43 -9.55
CA GLY A 55 -6.51 21.97 -9.62
C GLY A 55 -5.91 21.55 -8.28
N ARG A 56 -6.71 21.41 -7.21
CA ARG A 56 -6.26 20.94 -5.90
C ARG A 56 -6.97 19.65 -5.48
N GLY A 57 -6.23 18.75 -4.85
CA GLY A 57 -6.77 17.49 -4.32
C GLY A 57 -7.29 17.63 -2.89
N LYS A 58 -8.59 17.38 -2.68
CA LYS A 58 -9.13 17.02 -1.36
C LYS A 58 -8.84 15.54 -1.11
N VAL A 59 -7.76 15.27 -0.38
CA VAL A 59 -7.28 13.90 -0.13
C VAL A 59 -7.69 13.41 1.26
N ARG A 60 -8.47 12.34 1.30
CA ARG A 60 -8.80 11.56 2.49
C ARG A 60 -8.07 10.22 2.46
N ILE A 61 -7.54 9.82 3.61
CA ILE A 61 -6.82 8.56 3.80
C ILE A 61 -7.77 7.64 4.56
N LEU A 62 -8.33 6.66 3.87
CA LEU A 62 -9.29 5.72 4.43
C LEU A 62 -8.59 4.54 5.12
N ARG A 63 -7.44 4.13 4.58
CA ARG A 63 -6.56 3.11 5.16
C ARG A 63 -5.11 3.48 4.88
N SER A 64 -4.23 3.31 5.87
CA SER A 64 -2.80 3.50 5.70
C SER A 64 -2.02 2.18 5.70
N GLN A 65 -0.85 2.20 5.06
CA GLN A 65 0.18 1.19 5.29
C GLN A 65 0.53 1.11 6.78
N PRO A 66 0.91 -0.07 7.30
CA PRO A 66 1.18 -0.28 8.74
C PRO A 66 2.21 0.66 9.36
N CYS A 67 3.20 1.10 8.58
CA CYS A 67 4.21 2.05 9.03
C CYS A 67 3.71 3.50 9.10
N GLY A 68 2.54 3.83 8.51
CA GLY A 68 2.01 5.21 8.42
C GLY A 68 2.33 5.95 7.11
N CYS A 69 3.07 5.34 6.18
CA CYS A 69 3.56 6.03 4.98
C CYS A 69 2.43 6.60 4.09
N ALA A 70 1.31 5.90 3.95
CA ALA A 70 0.17 6.40 3.17
C ALA A 70 -0.46 7.67 3.76
N TRP A 71 -0.46 7.85 5.09
CA TRP A 71 -0.85 9.13 5.70
C TRP A 71 0.07 10.26 5.25
N PHE A 72 1.38 10.02 5.25
CA PHE A 72 2.37 11.01 4.81
C PHE A 72 2.22 11.35 3.33
N ILE A 73 2.04 10.35 2.47
CA ILE A 73 1.74 10.52 1.05
C ILE A 73 0.48 11.36 0.87
N GLY A 74 -0.59 11.05 1.60
CA GLY A 74 -1.84 11.80 1.53
C GLY A 74 -1.66 13.29 1.88
N VAL A 75 -0.81 13.62 2.86
CA VAL A 75 -0.45 15.01 3.18
C VAL A 75 0.32 15.67 2.03
N LYS A 76 1.25 14.96 1.38
CA LYS A 76 1.99 15.48 0.21
C LYS A 76 1.06 15.75 -0.97
N LEU A 77 0.13 14.85 -1.25
CA LEU A 77 -0.83 14.99 -2.33
C LEU A 77 -1.80 16.18 -2.15
N ARG A 78 -2.09 16.61 -0.91
CA ARG A 78 -2.86 17.85 -0.67
C ARG A 78 -2.14 19.11 -1.15
N GLY A 79 -0.81 19.06 -1.28
CA GLY A 79 0.01 20.15 -1.82
C GLY A 79 0.39 19.95 -3.29
N PHE A 80 -0.03 18.85 -3.93
CA PHE A 80 0.23 18.59 -5.33
C PHE A 80 -0.73 19.40 -6.21
N ASP A 81 -0.20 19.96 -7.31
CA ASP A 81 -0.98 20.72 -8.29
C ASP A 81 -1.53 19.76 -9.36
N PHE A 82 -2.85 19.59 -9.36
CA PHE A 82 -3.58 18.74 -10.28
C PHE A 82 -4.06 19.48 -11.55
N SER A 83 -3.69 20.74 -11.77
CA SER A 83 -4.20 21.53 -12.91
C SER A 83 -3.67 21.09 -14.27
N ASN A 84 -2.38 20.70 -14.36
CA ASN A 84 -1.71 20.32 -15.61
C ASN A 84 -0.65 19.23 -15.37
N TYR A 85 -0.97 18.25 -14.54
CA TYR A 85 -0.03 17.17 -14.21
C TYR A 85 -0.08 16.03 -15.22
N THR A 86 1.04 15.30 -15.34
CA THR A 86 1.06 13.97 -15.96
C THR A 86 1.03 12.88 -14.89
N MET A 87 0.60 11.67 -15.24
CA MET A 87 0.68 10.52 -14.31
C MET A 87 2.11 10.28 -13.80
N ARG A 88 3.13 10.58 -14.62
CA ARG A 88 4.53 10.50 -14.19
C ARG A 88 4.87 11.49 -13.08
N ASP A 89 4.36 12.72 -13.14
CA ASP A 89 4.56 13.72 -12.07
C ASP A 89 3.94 13.26 -10.75
N LEU A 90 2.76 12.67 -10.83
CA LEU A 90 2.07 12.10 -9.67
C LEU A 90 2.85 10.91 -9.09
N TRP A 91 3.27 9.96 -9.92
CA TRP A 91 4.05 8.80 -9.48
C TRP A 91 5.40 9.19 -8.87
N ASN A 92 6.06 10.20 -9.43
CA ASN A 92 7.28 10.76 -8.85
C ASN A 92 7.00 11.34 -7.45
N THR A 93 5.95 12.15 -7.32
CA THR A 93 5.55 12.72 -6.01
C THR A 93 5.26 11.64 -4.97
N VAL A 94 4.51 10.60 -5.33
CA VAL A 94 4.20 9.48 -4.43
C VAL A 94 5.47 8.70 -4.07
N SER A 95 6.34 8.46 -5.04
CA SER A 95 7.58 7.71 -4.84
C SER A 95 8.57 8.48 -3.97
N GLU A 96 8.75 9.79 -4.20
CA GLU A 96 9.60 10.66 -3.37
C GLU A 96 9.07 10.75 -1.93
N ALA A 97 7.75 10.88 -1.77
CA ALA A 97 7.12 10.85 -0.46
C ALA A 97 7.34 9.50 0.24
N HIS A 98 7.26 8.38 -0.48
CA HIS A 98 7.50 7.06 0.09
C HIS A 98 8.95 6.89 0.57
N HIS A 99 9.93 7.28 -0.25
CA HIS A 99 11.35 7.14 0.08
C HIS A 99 11.82 8.11 1.17
N SER A 100 11.16 9.25 1.32
CA SER A 100 11.46 10.22 2.39
C SER A 100 10.81 9.87 3.73
N TYR A 101 9.81 8.99 3.74
CA TYR A 101 9.18 8.48 4.96
C TYR A 101 10.04 7.39 5.61
N PRO A 102 10.10 7.27 6.96
CA PRO A 102 10.78 6.17 7.65
C PRO A 102 10.02 4.84 7.51
N CYS A 103 9.93 4.33 6.28
CA CYS A 103 9.33 3.04 5.96
C CYS A 103 10.10 1.92 6.67
N THR A 104 9.37 0.96 7.25
CA THR A 104 9.96 -0.17 7.99
C THR A 104 10.24 -1.37 7.09
N ALA A 105 10.02 -1.26 5.78
CA ALA A 105 10.31 -2.32 4.83
C ALA A 105 11.81 -2.39 4.52
N SER A 106 12.33 -3.60 4.30
CA SER A 106 13.75 -3.78 3.99
C SER A 106 14.12 -3.20 2.63
N MET A 107 15.31 -2.58 2.58
CA MET A 107 16.00 -2.19 1.34
C MET A 107 16.86 -3.33 0.77
N GLU A 108 16.99 -4.45 1.48
CA GLU A 108 17.63 -5.65 0.92
C GLU A 108 16.73 -6.28 -0.12
N ARG A 109 17.33 -6.79 -1.20
CA ARG A 109 16.60 -7.49 -2.26
C ARG A 109 16.03 -8.79 -1.70
N ASP A 110 14.72 -8.92 -1.76
CA ASP A 110 14.04 -10.11 -1.31
C ASP A 110 14.10 -11.21 -2.37
N VAL A 111 14.44 -12.43 -1.94
CA VAL A 111 14.61 -13.58 -2.85
C VAL A 111 13.28 -14.12 -3.40
N GLU A 112 12.16 -13.89 -2.72
CA GLU A 112 10.86 -14.44 -3.14
C GLU A 112 10.20 -13.57 -4.20
N CYS A 113 10.25 -12.24 -4.08
CA CYS A 113 9.69 -11.33 -5.10
C CYS A 113 10.72 -10.76 -6.08
N GLY A 114 12.02 -10.94 -5.82
CA GLY A 114 13.08 -10.44 -6.69
C GLY A 114 13.26 -8.92 -6.68
N GLU A 115 12.74 -8.24 -5.65
CA GLU A 115 12.77 -6.79 -5.46
C GLU A 115 12.89 -6.47 -3.97
N THR A 116 13.28 -5.24 -3.61
CA THR A 116 13.22 -4.78 -2.22
C THR A 116 11.77 -4.66 -1.75
N LEU A 117 11.50 -4.99 -0.49
CA LEU A 117 10.14 -4.83 0.06
C LEU A 117 9.73 -3.36 0.14
N LEU A 118 10.69 -2.43 0.24
CA LEU A 118 10.44 -0.99 0.18
C LEU A 118 9.89 -0.60 -1.20
N HIS A 119 10.50 -1.02 -2.30
CA HIS A 119 9.96 -0.73 -3.63
C HIS A 119 8.59 -1.34 -3.83
N VAL A 120 8.36 -2.59 -3.40
CA VAL A 120 7.03 -3.22 -3.46
C VAL A 120 6.00 -2.36 -2.70
N ALA A 121 6.34 -1.86 -1.52
CA ALA A 121 5.48 -0.96 -0.75
C ALA A 121 5.24 0.39 -1.46
N GLY A 122 6.21 0.91 -2.20
CA GLY A 122 6.06 2.10 -3.04
C GLY A 122 5.11 1.88 -4.22
N TYR A 123 5.20 0.74 -4.91
CA TYR A 123 4.25 0.35 -5.97
C TYR A 123 2.82 0.20 -5.43
N ILE A 124 2.66 -0.41 -4.25
CA ILE A 124 1.37 -0.52 -3.56
C ILE A 124 0.76 0.85 -3.28
N ALA A 125 1.58 1.80 -2.81
CA ALA A 125 1.11 3.15 -2.52
C ALA A 125 0.69 3.90 -3.80
N ARG A 126 1.47 3.78 -4.89
CA ARG A 126 1.10 4.35 -6.20
C ARG A 126 -0.20 3.78 -6.72
N HIS A 127 -0.33 2.45 -6.77
CA HIS A 127 -1.55 1.80 -7.23
C HIS A 127 -2.78 2.22 -6.41
N ALA A 128 -2.64 2.40 -5.09
CA ALA A 128 -3.74 2.89 -4.26
C ALA A 128 -4.17 4.34 -4.59
N VAL A 129 -3.21 5.21 -4.96
CA VAL A 129 -3.49 6.58 -5.41
C VAL A 129 -4.12 6.58 -6.80
N ASP A 130 -3.58 5.78 -7.72
CA ASP A 130 -4.11 5.62 -9.08
C ASP A 130 -5.57 5.16 -9.04
N LYS A 131 -5.88 4.13 -8.23
CA LYS A 131 -7.24 3.65 -8.01
C LYS A 131 -8.17 4.74 -7.47
N ALA A 132 -7.69 5.58 -6.55
CA ALA A 132 -8.47 6.67 -5.99
C ALA A 132 -8.80 7.78 -7.00
N LEU A 133 -8.01 7.90 -8.08
CA LEU A 133 -8.22 8.80 -9.20
C LEU A 133 -8.98 8.14 -10.37
N GLY A 134 -9.36 6.86 -10.24
CA GLY A 134 -9.99 6.11 -11.33
C GLY A 134 -9.05 5.78 -12.49
N TYR A 135 -7.73 5.78 -12.26
CA TYR A 135 -6.73 5.39 -13.24
C TYR A 135 -6.43 3.89 -13.14
N GLU A 136 -6.59 3.17 -14.26
CA GLU A 136 -6.46 1.69 -14.31
C GLU A 136 -5.12 1.20 -14.89
N GLY A 137 -4.19 2.10 -15.20
CA GLY A 137 -2.90 1.74 -15.77
C GLY A 137 -1.99 1.01 -14.78
N ASP A 138 -1.25 0.01 -15.27
CA ASP A 138 -0.28 -0.79 -14.52
C ASP A 138 1.11 -0.81 -15.17
N GLU A 139 1.37 0.10 -16.11
CA GLU A 139 2.55 0.11 -16.98
C GLU A 139 3.88 0.21 -16.22
N GLU A 140 3.88 0.91 -15.09
CA GLU A 140 5.07 1.11 -14.27
C GLU A 140 5.25 -0.01 -13.23
N ILE A 141 4.27 -0.90 -13.04
CA ILE A 141 4.39 -2.01 -12.10
C ILE A 141 5.10 -3.17 -12.82
N PRO A 142 6.31 -3.57 -12.37
CA PRO A 142 7.03 -4.69 -12.96
C PRO A 142 6.18 -5.96 -12.96
N GLU A 143 6.21 -6.72 -14.06
CA GLU A 143 5.35 -7.90 -14.28
C GLU A 143 5.40 -8.88 -13.10
N GLN A 144 6.61 -9.15 -12.57
CA GLN A 144 6.82 -10.05 -11.45
C GLN A 144 6.15 -9.58 -10.15
N LEU A 145 5.85 -8.29 -10.01
CA LEU A 145 5.25 -7.70 -8.81
C LEU A 145 3.73 -7.56 -8.91
N ARG A 146 3.13 -7.68 -10.10
CA ARG A 146 1.68 -7.45 -10.31
C ARG A 146 0.81 -8.34 -9.41
N LYS A 147 1.20 -9.59 -9.18
CA LYS A 147 0.49 -10.53 -8.28
C LYS A 147 0.52 -10.12 -6.80
N ILE A 148 1.44 -9.24 -6.41
CA ILE A 148 1.61 -8.75 -5.04
C ILE A 148 0.95 -7.38 -4.90
N VAL A 149 1.09 -6.54 -5.93
CA VAL A 149 0.64 -5.15 -5.91
C VAL A 149 -0.86 -5.03 -6.20
N LEU A 150 -1.39 -5.72 -7.21
CA LEU A 150 -2.79 -5.61 -7.62
C LEU A 150 -3.69 -6.45 -6.70
#